data_AF-A0A957XKR5-F1
#
_entry.id   AF-A0A957XKR5-F1
#
_cell.length_a   1.000
_cell.length_b   1.000
_cell.length_c   1.000
_cell.angle_alpha   90.00
_cell.angle_beta   90.00
_cell.angle_gamma   90.00
#
_symmetry.space_group_name_H-M   'P 1'
#
loop_
_entity.id
_entity.type
_entity.pdbx_description
1 polymer ?
#
loop_
_entity_poly.entity_id
_entity_poly.type
_entity_poly.pdbx_seq_one_letter_code
_entity_poly.pdbx_strand_id
1 'polypeptide(L)'
;ALSNTSNSTGPQSDAVETELQADCLAGLWIHHATDTGYLDQVTNQDIIQAMDAAASVGDDRIQSATQGYVSPESWTHGSSEQRQLALQDGLQSGNLETCNTPGW
;
A
#
# COMPACT_ATOMS: atom_id res chain seq x y z
N ALA A 1 27.69 1.12 -13.19
CA ALA A 1 28.02 0.61 -11.84
C ALA A 1 26.71 0.19 -11.19
N LEU A 2 26.60 -1.06 -10.80
CA LEU A 2 25.39 -1.65 -10.21
C LEU A 2 25.22 -1.05 -8.80
N SER A 3 24.15 -0.29 -8.60
CA SER A 3 23.76 0.22 -7.29
C SER A 3 23.22 -0.94 -6.45
N ASN A 4 23.95 -1.32 -5.40
CA ASN A 4 23.47 -2.24 -4.37
C ASN A 4 22.41 -1.51 -3.50
N THR A 5 21.15 -1.45 -3.93
CA THR A 5 20.02 -0.91 -3.13
C THR A 5 19.18 -1.99 -2.43
N SER A 6 19.70 -3.21 -2.26
CA SER A 6 18.91 -4.33 -1.75
C SER A 6 18.53 -4.28 -0.26
N ASN A 7 18.73 -3.17 0.46
CA ASN A 7 18.36 -2.99 1.88
C ASN A 7 18.36 -1.49 2.30
N SER A 8 17.80 -0.56 1.50
CA SER A 8 17.58 0.80 2.01
C SER A 8 16.35 0.83 2.93
N THR A 9 16.41 1.61 4.00
CA THR A 9 15.25 1.99 4.81
C THR A 9 14.85 3.43 4.47
N GLY A 10 13.64 3.82 4.83
CA GLY A 10 13.14 5.16 4.63
C GLY A 10 11.90 5.21 3.72
N PRO A 11 11.23 6.38 3.65
CA PRO A 11 9.94 6.51 2.96
C PRO A 11 9.97 6.27 1.45
N GLN A 12 11.16 6.33 0.84
CA GLN A 12 11.39 6.15 -0.60
C GLN A 12 12.29 4.95 -0.90
N SER A 13 12.40 4.01 0.05
CA SER A 13 13.20 2.81 -0.17
C SER A 13 12.51 1.82 -1.11
N ASP A 14 13.31 1.00 -1.80
CA ASP A 14 12.82 -0.07 -2.69
C ASP A 14 11.86 -1.03 -1.95
N ALA A 15 12.07 -1.22 -0.63
CA ALA A 15 11.18 -2.01 0.23
C ALA A 15 9.80 -1.37 0.36
N VAL A 16 9.76 -0.06 0.66
CA VAL A 16 8.51 0.70 0.75
C VAL A 16 7.81 0.78 -0.61
N GLU A 17 8.53 0.99 -1.71
CA GLU A 17 7.96 1.00 -3.05
C GLU A 17 7.31 -0.35 -3.41
N THR A 18 7.96 -1.47 -3.06
CA THR A 18 7.41 -2.82 -3.27
C THR A 18 6.12 -3.04 -2.50
N GLU A 19 6.09 -2.64 -1.23
CA GLU A 19 4.92 -2.77 -0.36
C GLU A 19 3.73 -1.95 -0.86
N LEU A 20 3.99 -0.73 -1.33
CA LEU A 20 2.95 0.14 -1.87
C LEU A 20 2.46 -0.34 -3.25
N GLN A 21 3.35 -0.85 -4.09
CA GLN A 21 2.94 -1.54 -5.32
C GLN A 21 2.03 -2.74 -5.00
N ALA A 22 2.34 -3.51 -3.97
CA ALA A 22 1.52 -4.66 -3.56
C ALA A 22 0.10 -4.22 -3.15
N ASP A 23 -0.03 -3.13 -2.40
CA ASP A 23 -1.33 -2.56 -2.03
C ASP A 23 -2.13 -2.08 -3.25
N CYS A 24 -1.48 -1.40 -4.20
CA CYS A 24 -2.13 -1.00 -5.45
C CYS A 24 -2.60 -2.21 -6.26
N LEU A 25 -1.77 -3.24 -6.39
CA LEU A 25 -2.13 -4.48 -7.08
C LEU A 25 -3.28 -5.22 -6.37
N ALA A 26 -3.36 -5.17 -5.04
CA ALA A 26 -4.49 -5.71 -4.30
C ALA A 26 -5.79 -4.95 -4.63
N GLY A 27 -5.73 -3.62 -4.71
CA GLY A 27 -6.87 -2.81 -5.11
C GLY A 27 -7.33 -3.09 -6.55
N LEU A 28 -6.37 -3.21 -7.47
CA LEU A 28 -6.60 -3.59 -8.85
C LEU A 28 -7.27 -4.97 -8.96
N TRP A 29 -6.80 -5.94 -8.18
CA TRP A 29 -7.42 -7.26 -8.14
C TRP A 29 -8.86 -7.19 -7.63
N ILE A 30 -9.14 -6.44 -6.56
CA ILE A 30 -10.51 -6.28 -6.05
C ILE A 30 -11.43 -5.69 -7.12
N HIS A 31 -10.97 -4.66 -7.85
CA HIS A 31 -11.71 -4.05 -8.96
C HIS A 31 -12.11 -5.10 -10.01
N HIS A 32 -11.13 -5.79 -10.59
CA HIS A 32 -11.37 -6.77 -11.66
C HIS A 32 -12.11 -8.02 -11.17
N ALA A 33 -11.87 -8.47 -9.95
CA ALA A 33 -12.58 -9.61 -9.37
C ALA A 33 -14.07 -9.30 -9.18
N THR A 34 -14.40 -8.07 -8.79
CA THR A 34 -15.80 -7.60 -8.68
C THR A 34 -16.45 -7.52 -10.05
N ASP A 35 -15.77 -6.90 -11.03
CA ASP A 35 -16.30 -6.73 -12.39
C ASP A 35 -16.54 -8.05 -13.13
N THR A 36 -15.67 -9.04 -12.90
CA THR A 36 -15.78 -10.37 -13.50
C THR A 36 -16.75 -11.29 -12.76
N GLY A 37 -17.26 -10.88 -11.60
CA GLY A 37 -18.12 -11.69 -10.72
C GLY A 37 -17.38 -12.83 -10.02
N TYR A 38 -16.04 -12.79 -9.96
CA TYR A 38 -15.25 -13.71 -9.15
C TYR A 38 -15.36 -13.39 -7.65
N LEU A 39 -15.53 -12.11 -7.33
CA LEU A 39 -15.86 -11.59 -6.02
C LEU A 39 -17.30 -11.08 -6.05
N ASP A 40 -18.04 -11.30 -4.96
CA ASP A 40 -19.33 -10.64 -4.76
C ASP A 40 -19.17 -9.11 -4.78
N GLN A 41 -20.27 -8.39 -4.98
CA GLN A 41 -20.24 -6.93 -5.02
C GLN A 41 -19.67 -6.35 -3.71
N VAL A 42 -18.51 -5.70 -3.82
CA VAL A 42 -17.80 -5.09 -2.70
C VAL A 42 -18.62 -3.95 -2.12
N THR A 43 -18.85 -3.99 -0.81
CA THR A 43 -19.59 -2.94 -0.11
C THR A 43 -18.66 -1.81 0.36
N ASN A 44 -19.23 -0.65 0.66
CA ASN A 44 -18.48 0.44 1.30
C ASN A 44 -17.81 0.01 2.61
N GLN A 45 -18.43 -0.91 3.35
CA GLN A 45 -17.88 -1.42 4.60
C GLN A 45 -16.68 -2.34 4.37
N ASP A 46 -16.65 -3.09 3.26
CA ASP A 46 -15.50 -3.89 2.86
C ASP A 46 -14.34 -3.00 2.43
N ILE A 47 -14.63 -1.91 1.69
CA ILE A 47 -13.62 -0.90 1.32
C ILE A 47 -13.01 -0.27 2.57
N ILE A 48 -13.83 0.16 3.54
CA ILE A 48 -13.34 0.74 4.80
C ILE A 48 -12.46 -0.26 5.57
N GLN A 49 -12.85 -1.53 5.62
CA GLN A 49 -12.05 -2.57 6.27
C GLN A 49 -10.72 -2.81 5.55
N ALA A 50 -10.71 -2.83 4.22
CA ALA A 50 -9.48 -2.96 3.44
C ALA A 50 -8.54 -1.76 3.67
N MET A 51 -9.09 -0.55 3.74
CA MET A 51 -8.33 0.68 4.04
C MET A 51 -7.75 0.68 5.46
N ASP A 52 -8.48 0.19 6.47
CA ASP A 52 -7.93 0.05 7.83
C ASP A 52 -6.85 -1.04 7.88
N ALA A 53 -7.03 -2.13 7.14
CA ALA A 53 -6.02 -3.18 7.02
C ALA A 53 -4.72 -2.66 6.39
N ALA A 54 -4.79 -1.92 5.27
CA ALA A 54 -3.63 -1.29 4.64
C ALA A 54 -2.94 -0.29 5.58
N ALA A 55 -3.71 0.56 6.28
CA ALA A 55 -3.14 1.46 7.27
C ALA A 55 -2.51 0.73 8.46
N SER A 56 -3.03 -0.42 8.87
CA SER A 56 -2.55 -1.14 10.07
C SER A 56 -1.09 -1.58 9.97
N VAL A 57 -0.59 -1.80 8.74
CA VAL A 57 0.77 -2.23 8.47
C VAL A 57 1.74 -1.08 8.18
N GLY A 58 1.25 0.18 8.17
CA GLY A 58 2.10 1.36 8.08
C GLY A 58 3.04 1.47 9.28
N ASP A 59 4.32 1.73 9.01
CA ASP A 59 5.36 1.81 10.04
C ASP A 59 5.07 2.94 11.03
N ASP A 60 4.46 4.05 10.61
CA ASP A 60 4.04 5.13 11.49
C ASP A 60 3.02 4.66 12.55
N ARG A 61 2.04 3.86 12.16
CA ARG A 61 1.05 3.28 13.08
C ARG A 61 1.69 2.23 13.99
N ILE A 62 2.49 1.34 13.43
CA ILE A 62 3.20 0.30 14.21
C ILE A 62 4.13 0.93 15.23
N GLN A 63 4.97 1.89 14.82
CA GLN A 63 5.92 2.56 15.69
C GLN A 63 5.22 3.40 16.77
N SER A 64 4.15 4.11 16.40
CA SER A 64 3.33 4.85 17.38
C SER A 64 2.76 3.90 18.46
N ALA A 65 2.30 2.71 18.08
CA ALA A 65 1.73 1.74 19.01
C ALA A 65 2.78 1.00 19.86
N THR A 66 3.98 0.76 19.32
CA THR A 66 4.99 -0.10 19.97
C THR A 66 6.04 0.66 20.76
N GLN A 67 6.46 1.84 20.29
CA GLN A 67 7.52 2.65 20.91
C GLN A 67 7.08 4.08 21.25
N GLY A 68 5.92 4.53 20.77
CA GLY A 68 5.33 5.83 21.12
C GLY A 68 5.83 7.03 20.31
N TYR A 69 6.67 6.81 19.31
CA TYR A 69 7.14 7.84 18.38
C TYR A 69 7.44 7.25 17.00
N VAL A 70 7.42 8.09 15.97
CA VAL A 70 7.65 7.71 14.56
C VAL A 70 9.07 8.10 14.13
N SER A 71 9.74 7.20 13.42
CA SER A 71 11.07 7.41 12.84
C SER A 71 11.09 7.02 11.36
N PRO A 72 10.83 7.98 10.45
CA PRO A 72 10.68 7.71 9.02
C PRO A 72 11.89 7.05 8.36
N GLU A 73 13.10 7.39 8.78
CA GLU A 73 14.36 6.84 8.23
C GLU A 73 14.49 5.31 8.40
N SER A 74 13.70 4.72 9.31
CA SER A 74 13.71 3.28 9.58
C SER A 74 12.59 2.50 8.88
N TRP A 75 11.77 3.17 8.08
CA TRP A 75 10.62 2.54 7.44
C TRP A 75 11.03 1.48 6.42
N THR A 76 10.25 0.41 6.38
CA THR A 76 10.32 -0.70 5.42
C THR A 76 8.97 -0.99 4.77
N HIS A 77 7.87 -0.52 5.36
CA HIS A 77 6.49 -0.72 4.91
C HIS A 77 5.75 0.59 4.58
N GLY A 78 6.38 1.75 4.77
CA GLY A 78 5.83 3.06 4.42
C GLY A 78 4.88 3.61 5.49
N SER A 79 4.28 4.77 5.23
CA SER A 79 3.26 5.33 6.12
C SER A 79 1.88 4.69 5.87
N SER A 80 1.03 4.72 6.89
CA SER A 80 -0.37 4.29 6.80
C SER A 80 -1.12 4.99 5.68
N GLU A 81 -0.84 6.28 5.45
CA GLU A 81 -1.46 7.07 4.40
C GLU A 81 -1.02 6.63 3.00
N GLN A 82 0.28 6.39 2.80
CA GLN A 82 0.80 5.90 1.52
C GLN A 82 0.13 4.58 1.14
N ARG A 83 0.00 3.66 2.11
CA ARG A 83 -0.64 2.34 1.96
C ARG A 83 -2.11 2.47 1.53
N GLN A 84 -2.85 3.37 2.18
CA GLN A 84 -4.24 3.65 1.82
C GLN A 84 -4.38 4.26 0.42
N LEU A 85 -3.52 5.22 0.06
CA LEU A 85 -3.53 5.86 -1.24
C LEU A 85 -3.22 4.86 -2.36
N ALA A 86 -2.23 3.99 -2.17
CA ALA A 86 -1.89 2.96 -3.14
C ALA A 86 -3.04 1.97 -3.35
N LEU A 87 -3.63 1.45 -2.27
CA LEU A 87 -4.79 0.56 -2.35
C LEU A 87 -5.98 1.24 -3.04
N GLN A 88 -6.24 2.50 -2.70
CA GLN A 88 -7.33 3.28 -3.28
C GLN A 88 -7.13 3.51 -4.79
N ASP A 89 -5.91 3.83 -5.22
CA ASP A 89 -5.59 4.04 -6.62
C ASP A 89 -5.88 2.79 -7.45
N GLY A 90 -5.42 1.61 -7.03
CA GLY A 90 -5.71 0.35 -7.72
C GLY A 90 -7.21 0.02 -7.76
N LEU A 91 -7.93 0.24 -6.65
CA LEU A 91 -9.39 0.04 -6.56
C LEU A 91 -10.16 0.92 -7.54
N GLN A 92 -9.75 2.17 -7.70
CA GLN A 92 -10.47 3.17 -8.50
C GLN A 92 -10.06 3.15 -9.97
N SER A 93 -8.77 2.96 -10.26
CA SER A 93 -8.22 3.08 -11.62
C SER A 93 -8.55 1.87 -12.48
N GLY A 94 -8.55 0.66 -11.89
CA GLY A 94 -8.64 -0.59 -12.65
C GLY A 94 -7.47 -0.78 -13.65
N ASN A 95 -6.40 0.02 -13.53
CA ASN A 95 -5.31 0.10 -14.51
C ASN A 95 -3.96 -0.27 -13.88
N LEU A 96 -3.30 -1.29 -14.44
CA LEU A 96 -2.00 -1.78 -13.99
C LEU A 96 -0.89 -0.72 -14.02
N GLU A 97 -0.94 0.22 -14.96
CA GLU A 97 0.10 1.23 -15.12
C GLU A 97 0.20 2.19 -13.93
N THR A 98 -0.90 2.39 -13.18
CA THR A 98 -0.86 3.28 -12.00
C THR A 98 -0.08 2.64 -10.85
N CYS A 99 -0.05 1.31 -10.76
CA CYS A 99 0.77 0.58 -9.77
C CYS A 99 2.27 0.55 -10.10
N ASN A 100 2.66 0.96 -11.30
CA ASN A 100 4.07 1.06 -11.74
C ASN A 100 4.62 2.50 -11.68
N THR A 101 3.77 3.48 -11.37
CA THR A 101 4.14 4.89 -11.38
C THR A 101 3.93 5.46 -9.97
N PRO A 102 4.97 5.56 -9.12
CA PRO A 102 4.77 6.00 -7.74
C PRO A 102 4.16 7.41 -7.71
N GLY A 103 2.99 7.53 -7.08
CA GLY A 103 2.26 8.78 -6.86
C GLY A 103 1.64 8.85 -5.46
N TRP A 104 2.02 7.91 -4.60
CA TRP A 104 1.54 7.68 -3.25
C TRP A 104 2.69 7.78 -2.23
#